data_AF-A0A955MWW6-F1
#
_entry.id   AF-A0A955MWW6-F1
#
_cell.length_a   1.000
_cell.length_b   1.000
_cell.length_c   1.000
_cell.angle_alpha   90.00
_cell.angle_beta   90.00
_cell.angle_gamma   90.00
#
_symmetry.space_group_name_H-M   'P 1'
#
loop_
_entity.id
_entity.type
_entity.pdbx_description
1 polymer ?
#
loop_
_entity_poly.entity_id
_entity_poly.type
_entity_poly.pdbx_seq_one_letter_code
_entity_poly.pdbx_strand_id
1 'polypeptide(L)'
;MWTLRFGTFLSLLVLPVIALAGIPHTFIQSYDGPSTCLSCHNESSPSPVTIDELVNSIHYQMRSENPNVGIPGAGSHGMLDRACGLRGTNALINYHTSSCGKCHIGKDLPFPDPMTGQPYQAQLDGIDCLICHAEEYDMNNDGIRSSTEVASERVRVGDPDFGEIWHQDRSLEAARTVGGKIKAEQCLRCHEHGLNSCSFKRGAPFTPERDVHAAAGMDCIDCHTVQDHKFARGSRVTDMHGWELPEVEVACANCHGATPHAISVLNDHFEI
;
A
#
# COMPACT_ATOMS: atom_id res chain seq x y z
N MET A 1 -34.37 26.48 -53.81
CA MET A 1 -33.00 26.48 -53.25
C MET A 1 -33.04 25.81 -51.88
N TRP A 2 -32.66 24.54 -51.79
CA TRP A 2 -32.46 23.84 -50.51
C TRP A 2 -31.09 23.16 -50.61
N THR A 3 -30.15 23.60 -49.79
CA THR A 3 -28.77 23.10 -49.73
C THR A 3 -28.69 21.90 -48.78
N LEU A 4 -28.37 20.71 -49.30
CA LEU A 4 -27.96 19.58 -48.45
C LEU A 4 -26.53 19.83 -47.93
N ARG A 5 -26.35 19.83 -46.61
CA ARG A 5 -25.04 19.75 -45.96
C ARG A 5 -24.73 18.29 -45.69
N PHE A 6 -23.71 17.74 -46.35
CA PHE A 6 -23.11 16.47 -45.96
C PHE A 6 -22.20 16.70 -44.74
N GLY A 7 -22.61 16.16 -43.58
CA GLY A 7 -21.74 16.06 -42.41
C GLY A 7 -20.86 14.84 -42.53
N THR A 8 -19.55 15.03 -42.62
CA THR A 8 -18.54 13.97 -42.47
C THR A 8 -18.54 13.47 -41.02
N PHE A 9 -19.02 12.25 -40.80
CA PHE A 9 -18.80 11.51 -39.56
C PHE A 9 -17.36 11.00 -39.53
N LEU A 10 -16.51 11.66 -38.74
CA LEU A 10 -15.19 11.16 -38.41
C LEU A 10 -15.37 10.08 -37.32
N SER A 11 -15.33 8.80 -37.70
CA SER A 11 -15.26 7.70 -36.73
C SER A 11 -13.92 7.76 -36.03
N LEU A 12 -13.92 8.15 -34.75
CA LEU A 12 -12.81 7.95 -33.83
C LEU A 12 -12.65 6.44 -33.61
N LEU A 13 -11.69 5.85 -34.31
CA LEU A 13 -11.17 4.52 -33.99
C LEU A 13 -10.54 4.59 -32.59
N VAL A 14 -11.25 4.04 -31.60
CA VAL A 14 -10.67 3.75 -30.28
C VAL A 14 -9.68 2.62 -30.49
N LEU A 15 -8.40 2.95 -30.60
CA LEU A 15 -7.33 1.96 -30.58
C LEU A 15 -7.30 1.32 -29.18
N PRO A 16 -7.26 -0.01 -29.07
CA PRO A 16 -7.09 -0.65 -27.78
C PRO A 16 -5.76 -0.20 -27.18
N VAL A 17 -5.79 0.26 -25.94
CA VAL A 17 -4.57 0.47 -25.15
C VAL A 17 -3.92 -0.91 -25.02
N ILE A 18 -2.90 -1.16 -25.84
CA ILE A 18 -2.02 -2.31 -25.64
C ILE A 18 -1.31 -2.02 -24.32
N ALA A 19 -1.69 -2.74 -23.27
CA ALA A 19 -0.91 -2.78 -22.04
C ALA A 19 0.47 -3.30 -22.43
N LEU A 20 1.46 -2.40 -22.55
CA LEU A 20 2.84 -2.82 -22.67
C LEU A 20 3.15 -3.62 -21.41
N ALA A 21 3.47 -4.90 -21.58
CA ALA A 21 4.09 -5.69 -20.52
C ALA A 21 5.28 -4.88 -19.99
N GLY A 22 5.31 -4.64 -18.68
CA GLY A 22 6.36 -3.85 -18.05
C GLY A 22 7.74 -4.39 -18.39
N ILE A 23 8.72 -3.49 -18.51
CA ILE A 23 10.10 -3.88 -18.77
C ILE A 23 10.59 -4.72 -17.58
N PRO A 24 11.10 -5.95 -17.80
CA PRO A 24 11.69 -6.74 -16.71
C PRO A 24 12.88 -6.00 -16.10
N HIS A 25 12.92 -5.85 -14.77
CA HIS A 25 13.97 -5.13 -14.06
C HIS A 25 15.32 -5.88 -13.98
N THR A 26 15.51 -6.94 -14.77
CA THR A 26 16.73 -7.75 -14.86
C THR A 26 18.01 -6.95 -15.18
N PHE A 27 17.86 -5.75 -15.74
CA PHE A 27 18.98 -4.86 -16.06
C PHE A 27 19.58 -4.15 -14.85
N ILE A 28 18.89 -4.08 -13.70
CA ILE A 28 19.40 -3.47 -12.47
C ILE A 28 20.69 -4.20 -12.06
N GLN A 29 21.80 -3.48 -11.94
CA GLN A 29 23.11 -4.05 -11.56
C GLN A 29 23.52 -3.72 -10.12
N SER A 30 22.88 -2.72 -9.52
CA SER A 30 23.03 -2.33 -8.12
C SER A 30 21.67 -1.84 -7.61
N TYR A 31 21.34 -2.12 -6.35
CA TYR A 31 20.17 -1.57 -5.69
C TYR A 31 20.59 -0.76 -4.47
N ASP A 32 20.41 0.55 -4.59
CA ASP A 32 20.71 1.57 -3.57
C ASP A 32 19.42 2.25 -3.12
N GLY A 33 18.45 1.40 -2.74
CA GLY A 33 17.14 1.83 -2.29
C GLY A 33 16.34 2.65 -3.31
N PRO A 34 15.51 3.61 -2.85
CA PRO A 34 14.60 4.34 -3.72
C PRO A 34 15.29 5.08 -4.86
N SER A 35 16.53 5.56 -4.65
CA SER A 35 17.30 6.27 -5.67
C SER A 35 17.45 5.46 -6.97
N THR A 36 17.56 4.14 -6.84
CA THR A 36 17.65 3.22 -7.99
C THR A 36 16.37 3.26 -8.80
N CYS A 37 15.21 3.18 -8.14
CA CYS A 37 13.90 3.21 -8.78
C CYS A 37 13.63 4.59 -9.42
N LEU A 38 13.85 5.66 -8.66
CA LEU A 38 13.55 7.04 -9.06
C LEU A 38 14.40 7.54 -10.23
N SER A 39 15.57 6.93 -10.45
CA SER A 39 16.38 7.22 -11.64
C SER A 39 15.62 6.98 -12.95
N CYS A 40 14.67 6.04 -12.95
CA CYS A 40 13.81 5.73 -14.09
C CYS A 40 12.34 6.10 -13.87
N HIS A 41 11.83 6.03 -12.64
CA HIS A 41 10.45 6.35 -12.26
C HIS A 41 10.26 7.81 -11.84
N ASN A 42 10.93 8.75 -12.52
CA ASN A 42 10.77 10.18 -12.29
C ASN A 42 9.56 10.76 -13.06
N GLU A 43 9.32 12.06 -12.92
CA GLU A 43 8.21 12.80 -13.56
C GLU A 43 8.13 12.64 -15.09
N SER A 44 9.26 12.37 -15.76
CA SER A 44 9.29 12.16 -17.21
C SER A 44 8.96 10.73 -17.63
N SER A 45 8.78 9.82 -16.67
CA SER A 45 8.51 8.41 -16.94
C SER A 45 7.02 8.13 -17.18
N PRO A 46 6.66 7.03 -17.85
CA PRO A 46 5.26 6.62 -18.01
C PRO A 46 4.56 6.19 -16.72
N SER A 47 5.33 5.96 -15.65
CA SER A 47 4.83 5.57 -14.33
C SER A 47 5.61 6.36 -13.28
N PRO A 48 5.38 7.68 -13.19
CA PRO A 48 6.13 8.56 -12.31
C PRO A 48 5.81 8.25 -10.85
N VAL A 49 6.83 8.39 -10.02
CA VAL A 49 6.76 8.27 -8.57
C VAL A 49 7.61 9.37 -7.97
N THR A 50 7.09 10.04 -6.96
CA THR A 50 7.88 10.94 -6.11
C THR A 50 8.08 10.35 -4.73
N ILE A 51 9.17 10.72 -4.08
CA ILE A 51 9.36 10.40 -2.66
C ILE A 51 8.29 11.08 -1.79
N ASP A 52 7.84 12.27 -2.21
CA ASP A 52 6.82 13.02 -1.50
C ASP A 52 5.48 12.26 -1.42
N GLU A 53 5.09 11.54 -2.47
CA GLU A 53 3.94 10.64 -2.43
C GLU A 53 4.05 9.61 -1.28
N LEU A 54 5.23 8.99 -1.16
CA LEU A 54 5.47 7.95 -0.16
C LEU A 54 5.52 8.51 1.26
N VAL A 55 6.27 9.58 1.50
CA VAL A 55 6.41 10.14 2.86
C VAL A 55 5.13 10.82 3.34
N ASN A 56 4.24 11.24 2.44
CA ASN A 56 2.92 11.76 2.80
C ASN A 56 1.83 10.68 2.84
N SER A 57 2.19 9.40 2.67
CA SER A 57 1.26 8.28 2.80
C SER A 57 1.14 7.80 4.26
N ILE A 58 0.05 7.12 4.60
CA ILE A 58 -0.21 6.50 5.91
C ILE A 58 0.67 5.29 6.13
N HIS A 59 1.11 4.63 5.05
CA HIS A 59 2.03 3.51 5.14
C HIS A 59 3.38 3.96 5.69
N TYR A 60 3.78 5.21 5.41
CA TYR A 60 4.93 5.86 6.03
C TYR A 60 4.57 6.61 7.33
N GLN A 61 3.54 7.45 7.33
CA GLN A 61 3.21 8.28 8.50
C GLN A 61 2.67 7.45 9.69
N MET A 62 2.12 6.26 9.43
CA MET A 62 1.40 5.41 10.39
C MET A 62 0.20 6.11 11.07
N ARG A 63 -0.27 7.23 10.52
CA ARG A 63 -1.39 8.04 10.98
C ARG A 63 -1.96 8.87 9.83
N SER A 64 -3.22 9.25 9.94
CA SER A 64 -3.84 10.27 9.08
C SER A 64 -4.83 11.07 9.90
N GLU A 65 -5.19 12.25 9.40
CA GLU A 65 -6.39 12.94 9.87
C GLU A 65 -7.64 12.14 9.48
N ASN A 66 -8.73 12.35 10.20
CA ASN A 66 -10.03 11.82 9.82
C ASN A 66 -11.07 12.95 9.85
N PRO A 67 -11.44 13.53 8.69
CA PRO A 67 -12.35 14.66 8.64
C PRO A 67 -13.78 14.32 9.07
N ASN A 68 -14.12 13.02 9.20
CA ASN A 68 -15.44 12.55 9.60
C ASN A 68 -15.59 12.33 11.11
N VAL A 69 -14.55 12.66 11.90
CA VAL A 69 -14.54 12.56 13.36
C VAL A 69 -14.32 13.94 13.95
N GLY A 70 -15.01 14.29 15.05
CA GLY A 70 -14.81 15.56 15.75
C GLY A 70 -13.54 15.58 16.61
N ILE A 71 -13.05 16.78 16.97
CA ILE A 71 -11.88 16.96 17.85
C ILE A 71 -12.16 16.35 19.25
N PRO A 72 -11.20 15.63 19.88
CA PRO A 72 -9.81 15.45 19.45
C PRO A 72 -9.59 14.34 18.41
N GLY A 73 -10.58 13.47 18.15
CA GLY A 73 -10.43 12.35 17.22
C GLY A 73 -10.26 12.73 15.75
N ALA A 74 -10.58 13.97 15.38
CA ALA A 74 -10.29 14.57 14.06
C ALA A 74 -8.79 14.67 13.76
N GLY A 75 -7.95 14.68 14.80
CA GLY A 75 -6.50 14.85 14.67
C GLY A 75 -5.82 13.72 13.90
N SER A 76 -4.54 13.91 13.58
CA SER A 76 -3.73 12.91 12.89
C SER A 76 -3.38 11.74 13.83
N HIS A 77 -4.14 10.65 13.72
CA HIS A 77 -4.07 9.49 14.61
C HIS A 77 -3.92 8.18 13.81
N GLY A 78 -3.31 7.16 14.41
CA GLY A 78 -3.15 5.87 13.76
C GLY A 78 -2.27 4.91 14.54
N MET A 79 -1.64 3.94 13.88
CA MET A 79 -0.75 2.98 14.55
C MET A 79 0.45 3.67 15.23
N LEU A 80 0.80 4.89 14.80
CA LEU A 80 1.82 5.71 15.43
C LEU A 80 1.53 5.90 16.93
N ASP A 81 0.35 6.40 17.27
CA ASP A 81 -0.03 6.87 18.61
C ASP A 81 -1.17 6.08 19.26
N ARG A 82 -1.89 5.25 18.50
CA ARG A 82 -2.98 4.41 19.00
C ARG A 82 -2.48 3.37 19.99
N ALA A 83 -3.03 3.44 21.20
CA ALA A 83 -2.81 2.45 22.22
C ALA A 83 -3.44 1.09 21.85
N CYS A 84 -2.66 0.02 21.97
CA CYS A 84 -3.08 -1.37 21.97
C CYS A 84 -2.76 -2.00 23.35
N GLY A 85 -3.23 -3.23 23.59
CA GLY A 85 -3.04 -3.91 24.88
C GLY A 85 -1.61 -4.33 25.22
N LEU A 86 -0.61 -4.00 24.40
CA LEU A 86 0.80 -4.31 24.65
C LEU A 86 1.45 -3.25 25.56
N ARG A 87 2.51 -3.63 26.31
CA ARG A 87 3.34 -2.67 27.06
C ARG A 87 3.90 -1.60 26.12
N GLY A 88 3.80 -0.32 26.50
CA GLY A 88 4.16 0.84 25.67
C GLY A 88 3.15 1.18 24.56
N THR A 89 2.11 0.35 24.38
CA THR A 89 0.85 0.53 23.64
C THR A 89 0.86 1.05 22.20
N ASN A 90 1.89 1.70 21.67
CA ASN A 90 1.91 2.30 20.33
C ASN A 90 3.29 2.19 19.66
N ALA A 91 3.38 2.61 18.39
CA ALA A 91 4.64 2.56 17.65
C ALA A 91 5.66 3.58 18.17
N LEU A 92 5.24 4.75 18.67
CA LEU A 92 6.17 5.74 19.25
C LEU A 92 7.11 5.16 20.29
N ILE A 93 6.60 4.27 21.15
CA ILE A 93 7.37 3.68 22.23
C ILE A 93 7.98 2.34 21.82
N ASN A 94 7.29 1.59 20.96
CA ASN A 94 7.69 0.21 20.65
C ASN A 94 8.00 -0.10 19.19
N TYR A 95 8.40 0.91 18.41
CA TYR A 95 8.78 0.73 17.01
C TYR A 95 9.88 -0.34 16.86
N HIS A 96 10.99 -0.19 17.60
CA HIS A 96 12.14 -1.10 17.57
C HIS A 96 12.12 -2.17 18.66
N THR A 97 11.54 -1.85 19.82
CA THR A 97 11.54 -2.73 21.01
C THR A 97 10.44 -3.80 20.98
N SER A 98 9.42 -3.61 20.15
CA SER A 98 8.39 -4.61 19.87
C SER A 98 8.13 -4.68 18.37
N SER A 99 7.20 -5.53 17.92
CA SER A 99 6.88 -5.71 16.50
C SER A 99 6.23 -4.52 15.77
N CYS A 100 6.03 -3.36 16.40
CA CYS A 100 5.25 -2.27 15.80
C CYS A 100 5.83 -1.77 14.46
N GLY A 101 7.16 -1.74 14.33
CA GLY A 101 7.82 -1.31 13.09
C GLY A 101 7.95 -2.40 12.02
N LYS A 102 7.57 -3.66 12.30
CA LYS A 102 7.79 -4.78 11.36
C LYS A 102 7.09 -4.60 10.01
N CYS A 103 5.93 -3.95 9.98
CA CYS A 103 5.21 -3.65 8.73
C CYS A 103 5.52 -2.26 8.16
N HIS A 104 6.36 -1.46 8.81
CA HIS A 104 6.64 -0.11 8.36
C HIS A 104 7.52 -0.13 7.10
N ILE A 105 7.26 0.80 6.18
CA ILE A 105 7.97 0.91 4.90
C ILE A 105 9.23 1.78 4.97
N GLY A 106 9.57 2.30 6.15
CA GLY A 106 10.80 3.05 6.41
C GLY A 106 11.70 2.32 7.40
N LYS A 107 12.98 2.71 7.46
CA LYS A 107 13.95 2.18 8.45
C LYS A 107 13.64 2.62 9.88
N ASP A 108 13.02 3.78 10.06
CA ASP A 108 12.74 4.38 11.37
C ASP A 108 11.38 5.09 11.39
N LEU A 109 10.99 5.63 12.55
CA LEU A 109 9.79 6.43 12.73
C LEU A 109 9.74 7.63 11.77
N PRO A 110 8.54 8.04 11.31
CA PRO A 110 8.34 9.09 10.31
C PRO A 110 8.43 10.49 10.92
N PHE A 111 9.44 10.74 11.74
CA PHE A 111 9.65 12.04 12.37
C PHE A 111 10.62 12.90 11.56
N PRO A 112 10.15 14.02 10.98
CA PRO A 112 11.04 14.91 10.25
C PRO A 112 11.97 15.66 11.20
N ASP A 113 12.95 16.36 10.62
CA ASP A 113 13.78 17.32 11.34
C ASP A 113 12.87 18.39 12.01
N PRO A 114 12.92 18.55 13.34
CA PRO A 114 12.06 19.49 14.05
C PRO A 114 12.34 20.96 13.70
N MET A 115 13.50 21.27 13.11
CA MET A 115 13.87 22.62 12.71
C MET A 115 13.34 23.00 11.33
N THR A 116 13.28 22.04 10.40
CA THR A 116 12.89 22.29 9.00
C THR A 116 11.51 21.74 8.65
N GLY A 117 10.99 20.80 9.43
CA GLY A 117 9.80 20.03 9.12
C GLY A 117 9.97 19.05 7.96
N GLN A 118 11.20 18.87 7.45
CA GLN A 118 11.49 17.97 6.32
C GLN A 118 12.08 16.64 6.82
N PRO A 119 11.81 15.51 6.15
CA PRO A 119 12.50 14.26 6.44
C PRO A 119 14.02 14.39 6.28
N TYR A 120 14.77 13.65 7.08
CA TYR A 120 16.21 13.48 6.88
C TYR A 120 16.49 12.67 5.61
N GLN A 121 17.60 12.94 4.91
CA GLN A 121 17.96 12.18 3.72
C GLN A 121 18.05 10.67 3.99
N ALA A 122 18.62 10.27 5.14
CA ALA A 122 18.67 8.86 5.53
C ALA A 122 17.28 8.21 5.69
N GLN A 123 16.25 8.99 6.05
CA GLN A 123 14.86 8.48 6.08
C GLN A 123 14.32 8.25 4.67
N LEU A 124 14.62 9.18 3.75
CA LEU A 124 14.22 9.07 2.35
C LEU A 124 14.90 7.86 1.69
N ASP A 125 16.20 7.71 1.88
CA ASP A 125 16.98 6.56 1.38
C ASP A 125 16.54 5.25 2.06
N GLY A 126 16.03 5.35 3.28
CA GLY A 126 15.51 4.26 4.09
C GLY A 126 14.13 3.72 3.68
N ILE A 127 13.47 4.30 2.67
CA ILE A 127 12.18 3.78 2.19
C ILE A 127 12.39 2.44 1.47
N ASP A 128 11.58 1.46 1.84
CA ASP A 128 11.56 0.10 1.33
C ASP A 128 10.53 -0.02 0.21
N CYS A 129 10.98 0.14 -1.04
CA CYS A 129 10.12 -0.07 -2.20
C CYS A 129 9.80 -1.56 -2.41
N LEU A 130 10.72 -2.46 -2.02
CA LEU A 130 10.65 -3.88 -2.40
C LEU A 130 9.64 -4.65 -1.56
N ILE A 131 9.36 -4.22 -0.33
CA ILE A 131 8.33 -4.85 0.50
C ILE A 131 6.95 -4.87 -0.17
N CYS A 132 6.64 -3.92 -1.05
CA CYS A 132 5.40 -3.89 -1.83
C CYS A 132 5.59 -4.32 -3.29
N HIS A 133 6.75 -4.06 -3.90
CA HIS A 133 6.93 -4.21 -5.34
C HIS A 133 7.66 -5.48 -5.78
N ALA A 134 8.50 -6.08 -4.92
CA ALA A 134 9.18 -7.32 -5.26
C ALA A 134 8.17 -8.49 -5.24
N GLU A 135 8.26 -9.42 -6.19
CA GLU A 135 7.46 -10.64 -6.18
C GLU A 135 7.94 -11.61 -5.09
N GLU A 136 9.26 -11.74 -4.94
CA GLU A 136 9.91 -12.50 -3.88
C GLU A 136 10.73 -11.56 -2.99
N TYR A 137 10.65 -11.75 -1.67
CA TYR A 137 11.26 -10.85 -0.69
C TYR A 137 11.81 -11.66 0.49
N ASP A 138 13.02 -11.34 0.94
CA ASP A 138 13.66 -11.94 2.11
C ASP A 138 13.28 -11.14 3.37
N MET A 139 12.31 -11.65 4.10
CA MET A 139 11.76 -11.01 5.29
C MET A 139 12.69 -11.17 6.50
N ASN A 140 13.37 -12.30 6.62
CA ASN A 140 14.01 -12.75 7.86
C ASN A 140 15.56 -12.72 7.81
N ASN A 141 16.14 -12.27 6.69
CA ASN A 141 17.58 -12.16 6.42
C ASN A 141 18.32 -13.53 6.43
N ASP A 142 17.66 -14.60 6.02
CA ASP A 142 18.28 -15.93 5.87
C ASP A 142 18.79 -16.20 4.43
N GLY A 143 18.55 -15.27 3.50
CA GLY A 143 18.92 -15.35 2.10
C GLY A 143 17.91 -16.06 1.20
N ILE A 144 16.84 -16.62 1.77
CA ILE A 144 15.71 -17.22 1.07
C ILE A 144 14.68 -16.13 0.80
N ARG A 145 14.09 -16.14 -0.39
CA ARG A 145 13.03 -15.21 -0.77
C ARG A 145 11.78 -16.00 -1.07
N SER A 146 10.65 -15.50 -0.60
CA SER A 146 9.36 -16.10 -0.89
C SER A 146 8.30 -15.02 -1.07
N SER A 147 7.29 -15.32 -1.86
CA SER A 147 6.07 -14.51 -1.92
C SER A 147 5.21 -14.67 -0.66
N THR A 148 5.43 -15.74 0.12
CA THR A 148 4.59 -16.10 1.28
C THR A 148 5.17 -15.70 2.63
N GLU A 149 6.36 -15.09 2.65
CA GLU A 149 6.96 -14.64 3.90
C GLU A 149 6.20 -13.44 4.47
N VAL A 150 6.03 -13.42 5.79
CA VAL A 150 5.20 -12.42 6.48
C VAL A 150 5.99 -11.65 7.52
N ALA A 151 5.60 -10.40 7.75
CA ALA A 151 6.29 -9.43 8.59
C ALA A 151 6.50 -9.93 10.02
N SER A 152 5.71 -10.89 10.53
CA SER A 152 5.98 -11.51 11.84
C SER A 152 7.35 -12.21 11.90
N GLU A 153 7.90 -12.63 10.77
CA GLU A 153 9.23 -13.25 10.64
C GLU A 153 10.35 -12.21 10.51
N ARG A 154 10.01 -10.94 10.28
CA ARG A 154 10.97 -9.85 10.10
C ARG A 154 11.90 -9.71 11.30
N VAL A 155 13.20 -9.71 11.05
CA VAL A 155 14.24 -9.66 12.08
C VAL A 155 14.82 -8.26 12.23
N ARG A 156 15.55 -8.03 13.33
CA ARG A 156 16.35 -6.80 13.50
C ARG A 156 17.76 -6.97 12.96
N VAL A 157 18.28 -5.92 12.36
CA VAL A 157 19.65 -5.84 11.84
C VAL A 157 20.28 -4.51 12.23
N GLY A 158 21.61 -4.47 12.23
CA GLY A 158 22.37 -3.22 12.44
C GLY A 158 22.36 -2.34 11.20
N ASP A 159 22.23 -1.04 11.39
CA ASP A 159 22.25 0.01 10.37
C ASP A 159 23.14 1.17 10.83
N PRO A 160 23.99 1.73 9.96
CA PRO A 160 24.94 2.76 10.33
C PRO A 160 24.29 4.09 10.74
N ASP A 161 23.11 4.42 10.19
CA ASP A 161 22.45 5.71 10.40
C ASP A 161 21.42 5.63 11.54
N PHE A 162 20.80 4.46 11.73
CA PHE A 162 19.67 4.27 12.65
C PHE A 162 19.95 3.32 13.83
N GLY A 163 21.10 2.65 13.88
CA GLY A 163 21.43 1.71 14.95
C GLY A 163 20.81 0.33 14.70
N GLU A 164 19.73 -0.03 15.40
CA GLU A 164 18.97 -1.25 15.08
C GLU A 164 17.74 -0.89 14.26
N ILE A 165 17.49 -1.60 13.16
CA ILE A 165 16.30 -1.43 12.30
C ILE A 165 15.62 -2.77 12.05
N TRP A 166 14.40 -2.73 11.51
CA TRP A 166 13.79 -3.91 10.89
C TRP A 166 14.44 -4.21 9.54
N HIS A 167 14.78 -5.47 9.29
CA HIS A 167 15.44 -5.91 8.07
C HIS A 167 14.69 -5.48 6.81
N GLN A 168 15.39 -4.91 5.84
CA GLN A 168 14.84 -4.62 4.52
C GLN A 168 15.60 -5.47 3.50
N ASP A 169 14.91 -6.22 2.65
CA ASP A 169 15.58 -6.90 1.54
C ASP A 169 16.07 -5.82 0.57
N ARG A 170 17.39 -5.64 0.52
CA ARG A 170 18.07 -4.70 -0.39
C ARG A 170 18.87 -5.45 -1.46
N SER A 171 18.52 -6.70 -1.74
CA SER A 171 19.19 -7.53 -2.74
C SER A 171 18.83 -7.16 -4.18
N LEU A 172 19.71 -7.55 -5.11
CA LEU A 172 19.43 -7.46 -6.55
C LEU A 172 18.37 -8.46 -6.97
N GLU A 173 18.35 -9.62 -6.34
CA GLU A 173 17.42 -10.70 -6.57
C GLU A 173 15.99 -10.19 -6.39
N ALA A 174 15.66 -9.60 -5.25
CA ALA A 174 14.34 -9.01 -5.01
C ALA A 174 14.06 -7.83 -5.95
N ALA A 175 15.00 -6.90 -6.13
CA ALA A 175 14.82 -5.74 -7.01
C ALA A 175 14.51 -6.13 -8.47
N ARG A 176 15.11 -7.21 -8.97
CA ARG A 176 14.90 -7.71 -10.34
C ARG A 176 13.57 -8.44 -10.51
N THR A 177 12.93 -8.87 -9.42
CA THR A 177 11.57 -9.43 -9.47
C THR A 177 10.48 -8.37 -9.54
N VAL A 178 10.82 -7.09 -9.37
CA VAL A 178 9.84 -6.00 -9.49
C VAL A 178 9.25 -6.00 -10.90
N GLY A 179 7.92 -5.97 -10.98
CA GLY A 179 7.21 -5.84 -12.24
C GLY A 179 5.75 -6.30 -12.15
N GLY A 180 4.96 -5.81 -13.10
CA GLY A 180 3.54 -6.15 -13.18
C GLY A 180 2.69 -5.46 -12.12
N LYS A 181 1.46 -5.94 -11.98
CA LYS A 181 0.49 -5.48 -11.00
C LYS A 181 0.87 -6.07 -9.62
N ILE A 182 0.80 -5.26 -8.57
CA ILE A 182 0.97 -5.72 -7.18
C ILE A 182 -0.13 -6.75 -6.88
N LYS A 183 0.28 -7.93 -6.41
CA LYS A 183 -0.64 -9.01 -6.08
C LYS A 183 -0.99 -9.01 -4.59
N ALA A 184 -1.97 -9.80 -4.20
CA ALA A 184 -2.38 -9.93 -2.81
C ALA A 184 -1.22 -10.34 -1.89
N GLU A 185 -0.30 -11.18 -2.36
CA GLU A 185 0.84 -11.68 -1.57
C GLU A 185 1.72 -10.56 -1.00
N GLN A 186 2.04 -9.54 -1.80
CA GLN A 186 2.85 -8.41 -1.35
C GLN A 186 2.15 -7.60 -0.25
N CYS A 187 0.84 -7.43 -0.33
CA CYS A 187 0.06 -6.77 0.73
C CYS A 187 0.00 -7.64 1.99
N LEU A 188 -0.21 -8.95 1.80
CA LEU A 188 -0.36 -9.94 2.86
C LEU A 188 0.90 -10.16 3.69
N ARG A 189 2.10 -9.83 3.15
CA ARG A 189 3.34 -9.68 3.94
C ARG A 189 3.09 -8.95 5.25
N CYS A 190 2.31 -7.86 5.21
CA CYS A 190 2.03 -7.03 6.37
C CYS A 190 0.59 -7.17 6.89
N HIS A 191 -0.37 -7.49 6.01
CA HIS A 191 -1.80 -7.42 6.30
C HIS A 191 -2.46 -8.78 6.63
N GLU A 192 -1.74 -9.89 6.52
CA GLU A 192 -2.29 -11.21 6.85
C GLU A 192 -2.31 -11.49 8.36
N HIS A 193 -1.12 -11.38 8.96
CA HIS A 193 -0.87 -11.78 10.34
C HIS A 193 -0.74 -10.59 11.29
N GLY A 194 -0.94 -10.86 12.57
CA GLY A 194 -0.54 -9.89 13.60
C GLY A 194 0.99 -9.75 13.63
N LEU A 195 1.47 -8.50 13.68
CA LEU A 195 2.89 -8.12 13.82
C LEU A 195 3.77 -9.06 14.69
N ASN A 196 3.23 -9.63 15.77
CA ASN A 196 3.93 -10.45 16.76
C ASN A 196 3.35 -11.87 16.93
N SER A 197 2.44 -12.31 16.07
CA SER A 197 1.72 -13.57 16.25
C SER A 197 1.41 -14.25 14.92
N CYS A 198 1.55 -15.57 14.88
CA CYS A 198 1.04 -16.43 13.81
C CYS A 198 -0.49 -16.45 13.71
N SER A 199 -1.21 -15.66 14.52
CA SER A 199 -2.65 -15.49 14.41
C SER A 199 -2.99 -14.41 13.40
N PHE A 200 -3.92 -14.76 12.51
CA PHE A 200 -4.59 -13.81 11.62
C PHE A 200 -5.30 -12.72 12.43
N LYS A 201 -5.36 -11.51 11.85
CA LYS A 201 -6.15 -10.41 12.43
C LYS A 201 -7.43 -10.15 11.62
N ARG A 202 -7.48 -9.05 10.86
CA ARG A 202 -8.70 -8.59 10.20
C ARG A 202 -8.63 -8.97 8.73
N GLY A 203 -9.71 -9.53 8.19
CA GLY A 203 -9.84 -9.77 6.74
C GLY A 203 -8.88 -10.84 6.19
N ALA A 204 -8.40 -11.75 7.05
CA ALA A 204 -7.48 -12.81 6.66
C ALA A 204 -7.98 -14.20 7.13
N PRO A 205 -7.65 -15.27 6.39
CA PRO A 205 -6.84 -15.27 5.18
C PRO A 205 -7.65 -14.87 3.92
N PHE A 206 -7.07 -14.06 3.04
CA PHE A 206 -7.65 -13.70 1.74
C PHE A 206 -7.20 -14.74 0.72
N THR A 207 -7.94 -15.86 0.63
CA THR A 207 -7.63 -16.98 -0.29
C THR A 207 -8.87 -17.39 -1.08
N PRO A 208 -8.70 -18.04 -2.25
CA PRO A 208 -9.82 -18.52 -3.06
C PRO A 208 -10.84 -19.39 -2.31
N GLU A 209 -10.42 -20.12 -1.27
CA GLU A 209 -11.31 -20.98 -0.48
C GLU A 209 -12.14 -20.20 0.56
N ARG A 210 -11.74 -18.97 0.87
CA ARG A 210 -12.29 -18.17 1.98
C ARG A 210 -12.90 -16.84 1.55
N ASP A 211 -12.55 -16.34 0.37
CA ASP A 211 -13.05 -15.09 -0.18
C ASP A 211 -13.44 -15.24 -1.66
N VAL A 212 -14.65 -14.81 -2.02
CA VAL A 212 -15.20 -14.93 -3.38
C VAL A 212 -14.51 -14.02 -4.39
N HIS A 213 -13.97 -12.89 -3.95
CA HIS A 213 -13.20 -11.97 -4.80
C HIS A 213 -11.80 -12.53 -5.03
N ALA A 214 -11.17 -13.10 -4.00
CA ALA A 214 -9.93 -13.86 -4.18
C ALA A 214 -10.14 -15.05 -5.14
N ALA A 215 -11.26 -15.76 -5.01
CA ALA A 215 -11.63 -16.86 -5.92
C ALA A 215 -11.86 -16.39 -7.36
N ALA A 216 -12.30 -15.15 -7.54
CA ALA A 216 -12.43 -14.50 -8.84
C ALA A 216 -11.09 -13.96 -9.39
N GLY A 217 -9.99 -14.13 -8.65
CA GLY A 217 -8.66 -13.67 -9.04
C GLY A 217 -8.43 -12.17 -8.83
N MET A 218 -9.19 -11.54 -7.92
CA MET A 218 -8.96 -10.14 -7.55
C MET A 218 -7.79 -10.01 -6.58
N ASP A 219 -6.99 -8.98 -6.78
CA ASP A 219 -5.95 -8.51 -5.87
C ASP A 219 -6.47 -7.33 -5.03
N CYS A 220 -5.74 -6.99 -3.97
CA CYS A 220 -6.14 -5.92 -3.06
C CYS A 220 -6.38 -4.59 -3.78
N ILE A 221 -5.52 -4.24 -4.75
CA ILE A 221 -5.60 -2.99 -5.50
C ILE A 221 -6.68 -2.96 -6.57
N ASP A 222 -7.41 -4.05 -6.80
CA ASP A 222 -8.63 -4.03 -7.64
C ASP A 222 -9.81 -3.36 -6.92
N CYS A 223 -9.82 -3.43 -5.59
CA CYS A 223 -10.78 -2.75 -4.73
C CYS A 223 -10.18 -1.46 -4.14
N HIS A 224 -8.97 -1.57 -3.60
CA HIS A 224 -8.25 -0.47 -2.96
C HIS A 224 -7.53 0.38 -4.01
N THR A 225 -8.30 1.21 -4.71
CA THR A 225 -7.78 2.15 -5.71
C THR A 225 -6.57 2.91 -5.16
N VAL A 226 -5.49 2.92 -5.93
CA VAL A 226 -4.24 3.60 -5.56
C VAL A 226 -4.09 4.86 -6.40
N GLN A 227 -3.80 5.99 -5.74
CA GLN A 227 -3.45 7.26 -6.38
C GLN A 227 -2.30 7.84 -5.58
N ASP A 228 -1.19 8.20 -6.22
CA ASP A 228 -0.06 8.88 -5.56
C ASP A 228 0.44 8.12 -4.31
N HIS A 229 0.55 6.78 -4.43
CA HIS A 229 0.87 5.83 -3.33
C HIS A 229 -0.07 5.85 -2.11
N LYS A 230 -1.23 6.49 -2.23
CA LYS A 230 -2.30 6.48 -1.22
C LYS A 230 -3.37 5.48 -1.62
N PHE A 231 -3.92 4.79 -0.62
CA PHE A 231 -4.85 3.69 -0.84
C PHE A 231 -6.26 4.07 -0.40
N ALA A 232 -7.21 3.92 -1.33
CA ALA A 232 -8.62 4.07 -1.03
C ALA A 232 -9.12 2.93 -0.14
N ARG A 233 -10.12 3.21 0.68
CA ARG A 233 -10.83 2.21 1.50
C ARG A 233 -12.29 2.61 1.62
N GLY A 234 -13.12 1.68 2.11
CA GLY A 234 -14.51 1.99 2.41
C GLY A 234 -14.65 2.79 3.70
N SER A 235 -15.64 3.66 3.73
CA SER A 235 -16.05 4.46 4.89
C SER A 235 -16.69 3.64 6.01
N ARG A 236 -17.25 2.46 5.68
CA ARG A 236 -18.03 1.61 6.61
C ARG A 236 -17.17 0.64 7.41
N VAL A 237 -16.23 1.20 8.16
CA VAL A 237 -15.24 0.45 8.93
C VAL A 237 -15.29 0.85 10.40
N THR A 238 -15.30 -0.14 11.28
CA THR A 238 -15.50 0.07 12.72
C THR A 238 -14.23 0.44 13.49
N ASP A 239 -13.11 0.50 12.79
CA ASP A 239 -11.79 0.47 13.41
C ASP A 239 -11.04 1.80 13.39
N MET A 240 -11.67 2.85 12.82
CA MET A 240 -11.17 4.22 12.74
C MET A 240 -9.71 4.35 12.27
N HIS A 241 -9.20 3.38 11.50
CA HIS A 241 -7.88 3.55 10.89
C HIS A 241 -7.94 4.70 9.90
N GLY A 242 -6.77 5.28 9.65
CA GLY A 242 -6.67 6.41 8.75
C GLY A 242 -7.21 6.10 7.35
N TRP A 243 -7.67 7.18 6.73
CA TRP A 243 -8.38 7.18 5.47
C TRP A 243 -7.76 8.24 4.57
N GLU A 244 -6.86 7.80 3.68
CA GLU A 244 -5.98 8.70 2.93
C GLU A 244 -6.61 9.30 1.68
N LEU A 245 -7.58 8.59 1.09
CA LEU A 245 -8.38 9.06 -0.05
C LEU A 245 -9.85 9.10 0.37
N PRO A 246 -10.27 10.06 1.22
CA PRO A 246 -11.64 10.14 1.72
C PRO A 246 -12.69 10.41 0.63
N GLU A 247 -12.26 10.93 -0.52
CA GLU A 247 -13.11 11.17 -1.68
C GLU A 247 -13.30 9.94 -2.57
N VAL A 248 -12.51 8.88 -2.37
CA VAL A 248 -12.53 7.65 -3.17
C VAL A 248 -13.12 6.52 -2.33
N GLU A 249 -14.43 6.35 -2.43
CA GLU A 249 -15.14 5.31 -1.67
C GLU A 249 -14.97 3.93 -2.32
N VAL A 250 -14.46 2.98 -1.54
CA VAL A 250 -14.49 1.55 -1.91
C VAL A 250 -15.78 0.93 -1.38
N ALA A 251 -16.71 0.63 -2.29
CA ALA A 251 -18.00 0.05 -1.95
C ALA A 251 -18.39 -1.05 -2.94
N CYS A 252 -19.15 -2.05 -2.45
CA CYS A 252 -19.64 -3.17 -3.26
C CYS A 252 -20.44 -2.69 -4.48
N ALA A 253 -21.18 -1.59 -4.33
CA ALA A 253 -22.02 -1.02 -5.39
C ALA A 253 -21.23 -0.52 -6.60
N ASN A 254 -19.91 -0.28 -6.46
CA ASN A 254 -19.05 0.11 -7.58
C ASN A 254 -18.96 -0.99 -8.66
N CYS A 255 -19.14 -2.26 -8.27
CA CYS A 255 -19.11 -3.41 -9.18
C CYS A 255 -20.48 -4.12 -9.29
N HIS A 256 -21.26 -4.17 -8.21
CA HIS A 256 -22.51 -4.93 -8.15
C HIS A 256 -23.77 -4.08 -8.33
N GLY A 257 -23.65 -2.74 -8.35
CA GLY A 257 -24.78 -1.82 -8.34
C GLY A 257 -25.48 -1.72 -6.98
N ALA A 258 -26.41 -0.78 -6.85
CA ALA A 258 -27.16 -0.54 -5.61
C ALA A 258 -28.29 -1.56 -5.38
N THR A 259 -28.73 -2.26 -6.42
CA THR A 259 -29.88 -3.17 -6.38
C THR A 259 -29.55 -4.55 -6.99
N PRO A 260 -28.55 -5.27 -6.44
CA PRO A 260 -28.05 -6.49 -7.06
C PRO A 260 -29.03 -7.68 -6.99
N HIS A 261 -30.05 -7.61 -6.14
CA HIS A 261 -30.95 -8.73 -5.90
C HIS A 261 -32.18 -8.68 -6.81
N ALA A 262 -32.50 -9.83 -7.41
CA ALA A 262 -33.75 -9.99 -8.17
C ALA A 262 -35.01 -9.86 -7.29
N ILE A 263 -34.88 -10.15 -5.98
CA ILE A 263 -35.95 -10.00 -5.01
C ILE A 263 -35.88 -8.57 -4.45
N SER A 264 -36.84 -7.73 -4.83
CA SER A 264 -36.82 -6.29 -4.53
C SER A 264 -36.68 -5.96 -3.04
N VAL A 265 -37.36 -6.71 -2.16
CA VAL A 265 -37.31 -6.46 -0.70
C VAL A 265 -35.91 -6.59 -0.11
N LEU A 266 -35.00 -7.34 -0.74
CA LEU A 266 -33.61 -7.43 -0.30
C LEU A 266 -32.82 -6.15 -0.63
N ASN A 267 -33.19 -5.43 -1.68
CA ASN A 267 -32.56 -4.16 -2.03
C ASN A 267 -32.94 -3.04 -1.05
N ASP A 268 -34.13 -3.10 -0.45
CA ASP A 268 -34.56 -2.14 0.58
C ASP A 268 -33.70 -2.18 1.85
N HIS A 269 -32.89 -3.24 2.04
CA HIS A 269 -31.98 -3.39 3.19
C HIS A 269 -30.59 -2.74 2.95
N PHE A 270 -30.35 -2.16 1.77
CA PHE A 270 -29.09 -1.50 1.44
C PHE A 270 -29.05 -0.02 1.88
N GLU A 271 -30.21 0.61 2.05
CA GLU A 271 -30.34 2.01 2.47
C GLU A 271 -30.72 2.11 3.96
N ILE A 272 -29.72 2.07 4.85
CA ILE A 272 -29.86 2.53 6.24
C ILE A 272 -28.61 3.29 6.66
#